data_AF-A0A9Q3MCA0-F1
#
_entry.id   AF-A0A9Q3MCA0-F1
#
_cell.length_a   1.000
_cell.length_b   1.000
_cell.length_c   1.000
_cell.angle_alpha   90.00
_cell.angle_beta   90.00
_cell.angle_gamma   90.00
#
_symmetry.space_group_name_H-M   'P 1'
#
loop_
_entity.id
_entity.type
_entity.pdbx_description
1 polymer ?
#
loop_
_entity_poly.entity_id
_entity_poly.type
_entity_poly.pdbx_seq_one_letter_code
_entity_poly.pdbx_strand_id
1 'polypeptide(L)' 'MMWRLVVEAPFEEDIELAVIDGDGIHALVFPCQRLASGWANALTGEMLDVHPTHWRAWQIRRNDRSDLH' A
#
# COMPACT_ATOMS: atom_id res chain seq x y z
N MET A 1 -4.70 6.76 -11.41
CA MET A 1 -4.39 5.78 -10.35
C MET A 1 -5.70 5.39 -9.70
N MET A 2 -6.16 4.14 -9.89
CA MET A 2 -7.44 3.65 -9.37
C MET A 2 -7.16 2.73 -8.18
N TRP A 3 -7.97 2.85 -7.12
CA TRP A 3 -7.97 1.88 -6.01
C TRP A 3 -8.39 0.51 -6.54
N ARG A 4 -7.67 -0.53 -6.14
CA ARG A 4 -7.88 -1.93 -6.48
C ARG A 4 -8.26 -2.72 -5.23
N LEU A 5 -8.84 -3.90 -5.40
CA LEU A 5 -9.22 -4.74 -4.26
C LEU A 5 -7.99 -5.28 -3.57
N VAL A 6 -7.96 -5.24 -2.24
CA VAL A 6 -6.84 -5.70 -1.41
C VAL A 6 -6.38 -7.13 -1.76
N VAL A 7 -7.29 -7.99 -2.23
CA VAL A 7 -6.98 -9.38 -2.61
C VAL A 7 -6.05 -9.48 -3.81
N GLU A 8 -6.05 -8.47 -4.68
CA GLU A 8 -5.20 -8.36 -5.87
C GLU A 8 -3.85 -7.70 -5.57
N ALA A 9 -3.62 -7.33 -4.31
CA ALA A 9 -2.39 -6.66 -3.92
C ALA A 9 -1.18 -7.59 -4.08
N PRO A 10 -0.11 -7.12 -4.73
CA PRO A 10 1.13 -7.86 -4.86
C PRO A 10 1.82 -8.09 -3.51
N PHE A 11 2.62 -9.15 -3.44
CA PHE A 11 3.47 -9.45 -2.30
C PHE A 11 4.77 -8.65 -2.37
N GLU A 12 5.24 -8.17 -1.21
CA GLU A 12 6.54 -7.49 -1.07
C GLU A 12 6.73 -6.25 -1.95
N GLU A 13 5.65 -5.67 -2.48
CA GLU A 13 5.68 -4.41 -3.23
C GLU A 13 5.15 -3.25 -2.38
N ASP A 14 5.77 -2.08 -2.54
CA ASP A 14 5.35 -0.86 -1.87
C ASP A 14 4.00 -0.39 -2.42
N ILE A 15 2.98 -0.47 -1.58
CA ILE A 15 1.63 -0.07 -1.91
C ILE A 15 1.02 0.83 -0.84
N GLU A 16 0.09 1.69 -1.26
CA GLU A 16 -0.75 2.44 -0.34
C GLU A 16 -2.02 1.64 -0.05
N LEU A 17 -2.31 1.40 1.22
CA LEU A 17 -3.51 0.68 1.65
C LEU A 17 -4.62 1.67 2.04
N ALA A 18 -5.87 1.30 1.78
CA ALA A 18 -7.04 2.00 2.29
C ALA A 18 -7.87 1.05 3.15
N VAL A 19 -8.06 1.44 4.41
CA VAL A 19 -8.98 0.82 5.35
C VAL A 19 -10.32 1.55 5.30
N ILE A 20 -11.42 0.81 5.48
CA ILE A 20 -12.74 1.40 5.65
C ILE A 20 -13.14 1.13 7.10
N ASP A 21 -13.44 2.21 7.82
CA ASP A 21 -13.97 2.17 9.19
C ASP A 21 -15.32 2.89 9.25
N GLY A 22 -15.93 3.01 10.44
CA GLY A 22 -17.22 3.67 10.64
C GLY A 22 -17.24 5.15 10.25
N ASP A 23 -16.08 5.81 10.20
CA ASP A 23 -15.92 7.20 9.75
C ASP A 23 -15.70 7.34 8.23
N GLY A 24 -15.42 6.23 7.53
CA GLY A 24 -15.23 6.19 6.08
C GLY A 24 -13.91 5.56 5.65
N ILE A 25 -13.41 5.99 4.49
CA ILE A 25 -12.19 5.46 3.89
C ILE A 25 -10.97 6.23 4.42
N HIS A 26 -10.05 5.53 5.07
CA HIS A 26 -8.76 6.08 5.49
C HIS A 26 -7.63 5.38 4.74
N ALA A 27 -6.89 6.16 3.95
CA ALA A 27 -5.66 5.70 3.32
C ALA A 27 -4.47 5.82 4.29
N LEU A 28 -3.63 4.79 4.35
CA LEU A 28 -2.36 4.83 5.06
C LEU A 28 -1.41 5.75 4.29
N VAL A 29 -0.83 6.74 4.97
CA VAL A 29 0.07 7.74 4.37
C VAL A 29 1.53 7.26 4.27
N PHE A 30 1.74 5.93 4.30
CA PHE A 30 3.04 5.29 4.27
C PHE A 30 2.99 4.03 3.40
N PRO A 31 4.12 3.64 2.78
CA PRO A 31 4.17 2.42 1.98
C PRO A 31 4.02 1.20 2.88
N CYS A 32 3.18 0.29 2.44
CA CYS A 32 2.93 -0.99 3.09
C CYS A 32 3.24 -2.11 2.10
N GLN A 33 3.60 -3.28 2.62
CA GLN A 33 3.87 -4.47 1.85
C GLN A 33 2.95 -5.60 2.30
N ARG A 34 2.46 -6.39 1.34
CA ARG A 34 1.75 -7.63 1.63
C ARG A 34 2.77 -8.72 1.91
N LEU A 35 2.75 -9.28 3.10
CA LEU A 35 3.52 -10.44 3.51
C LEU A 35 2.61 -11.65 3.68
N ALA A 36 3.21 -12.84 3.78
CA ALA A 36 2.46 -14.07 4.07
C ALA A 36 1.71 -14.01 5.42
N SER A 37 2.26 -13.27 6.38
CA SER A 37 1.69 -13.09 7.72
C SER A 37 0.66 -11.96 7.82
N GLY A 38 0.46 -11.15 6.77
CA GLY A 38 -0.43 -9.99 6.79
C GLY A 38 0.20 -8.76 6.14
N TRP A 39 -0.08 -7.58 6.69
CA TRP A 39 0.48 -6.32 6.20
C TRP A 39 1.66 -5.91 7.06
N ALA A 40 2.70 -5.37 6.44
CA ALA A 40 3.80 -4.74 7.16
C ALA A 40 4.07 -3.36 6.61
N ASN A 41 4.54 -2.47 7.48
CA ASN A 41 5.04 -1.16 7.09
C ASN A 41 6.36 -1.36 6.33
N ALA A 42 6.43 -0.90 5.08
CA ALA A 42 7.63 -1.05 4.27
C ALA A 42 8.80 -0.18 4.79
N LEU A 43 8.50 0.89 5.55
CA LEU A 43 9.50 1.79 6.12
C LEU A 43 10.15 1.22 7.38
N THR A 44 9.35 0.65 8.28
CA THR A 44 9.83 0.18 9.60
C THR A 44 9.95 -1.34 9.71
N GLY A 45 9.31 -2.09 8.80
CA GLY A 45 9.18 -3.54 8.87
C GLY A 45 8.19 -4.03 9.93
N GLU A 46 7.46 -3.12 10.59
CA GLU A 46 6.50 -3.50 11.62
C GLU A 46 5.25 -4.13 11.01
N MET A 47 4.80 -5.24 11.60
CA MET A 47 3.53 -5.88 11.24
C MET A 47 2.36 -4.96 11.63
N LEU A 48 1.50 -4.68 10.66
CA LEU A 48 0.31 -3.86 10.80
C LEU A 48 -0.90 -4.76 10.96
N ASP A 49 -1.58 -4.64 12.09
CA ASP A 49 -2.85 -5.32 12.36
C ASP A 49 -4.03 -4.49 11.81
N VAL A 50 -4.08 -4.38 10.48
CA VAL A 50 -5.11 -3.60 9.77
C VAL A 50 -5.85 -4.46 8.77
N HIS A 51 -7.13 -4.13 8.53
CA HIS A 51 -7.98 -4.80 7.55
C HIS A 51 -8.29 -3.88 6.36
N PRO A 52 -7.33 -3.63 5.47
CA PRO A 52 -7.53 -2.81 4.30
C PRO A 52 -8.53 -3.47 3.36
N THR A 53 -9.37 -2.66 2.73
CA THR A 53 -10.34 -3.10 1.72
C THR A 53 -9.81 -2.88 0.31
N HIS A 54 -9.00 -1.83 0.15
CA HIS A 54 -8.44 -1.44 -1.13
C HIS A 54 -6.95 -1.16 -1.01
N TRP A 55 -6.26 -1.19 -2.15
CA TRP A 55 -4.87 -0.78 -2.29
C TRP A 55 -4.68 0.01 -3.57
N ARG A 56 -3.57 0.73 -3.66
CA ARG A 56 -3.06 1.29 -4.92
C ARG A 56 -1.55 1.27 -4.90
N ALA A 57 -0.93 1.27 -6.09
CA ALA A 57 0.52 1.37 -6.20
C ALA A 57 1.02 2.62 -5.45
N TRP A 58 2.01 2.44 -4.58
CA TRP A 58 2.59 3.55 -3.84
C TRP A 58 3.18 4.54 -4.85
N GLN A 59 2.60 5.73 -4.89
CA GLN A 59 3.06 6.80 -5.76
C GLN A 59 4.26 7.45 -5.08
N ILE A 60 5.41 6.77 -5.08
CA ILE A 60 6.67 7.48 -4.94
C ILE A 60 6.61 8.55 -6.04
N ARG A 61 6.69 9.82 -5.67
CA ARG A 61 6.99 10.83 -6.69
C ARG A 61 8.32 10.40 -7.30
N ARG A 62 8.26 9.69 -8.43
CA ARG A 62 9.39 9.51 -9.32
C ARG A 62 9.72 10.91 -9.82
N ASN A 63 10.55 11.60 -9.06
CA ASN A 63 11.34 12.69 -9.59
C ASN A 63 12.74 12.15 -9.89
N ASP A 64 12.81 11.19 -10.80
CA ASP A 64 13.96 10.85 -11.66
C ASP A 64 14.06 9.34 -11.89
N ARG A 65 14.65 8.97 -13.03
CA ARG A 65 14.76 7.64 -13.64
C ARG A 65 13.52 7.19 -14.41
N SER A 66 13.23 7.92 -15.49
CA SER A 66 13.47 7.38 -16.83
C SER A 66 13.24 8.46 -17.91
N ASP A 67 14.09 9.49 -17.93
CA ASP A 67 14.63 10.06 -19.16
C ASP A 67 15.90 9.25 -19.53
N LEU A 68 15.75 7.99 -19.93
CA LEU A 68 16.78 7.31 -20.74
C LEU A 68 16.23 5.99 -21.32
N HIS A 69 15.59 6.08 -22.49
CA HIS A 69 15.96 5.36 -23.74
C HIS A 69 14.94 5.64 -24.83
#